data_AF-A0AAV2J8P2-F1
#
_entry.id   AF-A0AAV2J8P2-F1
#
_cell.length_a   1.000
_cell.length_b   1.000
_cell.length_c   1.000
_cell.angle_alpha   90.00
_cell.angle_beta   90.00
_cell.angle_gamma   90.00
#
_symmetry.space_group_name_H-M   'P 1'
#
loop_
_entity.id
_entity.type
_entity.pdbx_description
1 polymer ?
#
loop_
_entity_poly.entity_id
_entity_poly.type
_entity_poly.pdbx_seq_one_letter_code
_entity_poly.pdbx_strand_id
1 'polypeptide(L)'
;MLLRIILGEDNIKKVHLDKLPDTIEDFCDFLKTELGLSGEIIIQHQDPDFNMELYNLNSMLDLPRDKATLKDEPLVADVLKRWPALYFVRQLEYEFARLTAVNLRETLITGIDKYLDRFLELFRAKRAIPGLSSLIRQLDNSDNSTHFKRAILLLGLPHFLRDDCSSFVKTVEATDDEKSMTKGIKVGLLILKDGEDIIDVSVVLEESVILKDLGDIPTAMAQCSWGFFTV
;
A
#
# COMPACT_ATOMS: atom_id res chain seq x y z
N MET A 1 -9.97 -6.61 34.10
CA MET A 1 -8.80 -5.88 33.55
C MET A 1 -9.20 -4.45 33.19
N LEU A 2 -8.30 -3.48 33.38
CA LEU A 2 -8.51 -2.08 32.97
C LEU A 2 -7.76 -1.77 31.67
N LEU A 3 -8.48 -1.28 30.67
CA LEU A 3 -7.91 -0.96 29.36
C LEU A 3 -7.86 0.55 29.18
N ARG A 4 -6.69 1.05 28.77
CA ARG A 4 -6.53 2.40 28.20
C ARG A 4 -6.42 2.25 26.70
N ILE A 5 -7.42 2.71 25.96
CA ILE A 5 -7.51 2.52 24.51
C ILE A 5 -7.29 3.86 23.80
N ILE A 6 -6.27 3.92 22.96
CA ILE A 6 -5.89 5.08 22.16
C ILE A 6 -6.49 4.88 20.76
N LEU A 7 -7.44 5.73 20.37
CA LEU A 7 -8.06 5.75 19.04
C LEU A 7 -7.47 6.87 18.14
N GLY A 8 -6.66 7.74 18.73
CA GLY A 8 -6.03 8.91 18.12
C GLY A 8 -5.38 9.77 19.21
N GLU A 9 -4.60 10.78 18.84
CA GLU A 9 -3.85 11.63 19.79
C GLU A 9 -4.76 12.25 20.88
N ASP A 10 -5.94 12.71 20.47
CA ASP A 10 -6.92 13.36 21.37
C ASP A 10 -8.12 12.46 21.75
N ASN A 11 -8.15 11.21 21.29
CA ASN A 11 -9.26 10.29 21.52
C ASN A 11 -8.79 9.04 22.29
N ILE A 12 -8.76 9.16 23.61
CA ILE A 12 -8.32 8.10 24.51
C ILE A 12 -9.47 7.74 25.45
N LYS A 13 -9.86 6.46 25.46
CA LYS A 13 -10.95 5.94 26.27
C LYS A 13 -10.44 4.95 27.31
N LYS A 14 -11.13 4.90 28.46
CA LYS A 14 -10.90 3.90 29.50
C LYS A 14 -12.04 2.89 29.45
N VAL A 15 -11.72 1.61 29.30
CA VAL A 15 -12.69 0.51 29.23
C VAL A 15 -12.43 -0.47 30.36
N HIS A 16 -13.49 -1.02 30.94
CA HIS A 16 -13.40 -2.10 31.91
C HIS A 16 -13.77 -3.42 31.24
N LEU A 17 -12.93 -4.43 31.44
CA LEU A 17 -13.15 -5.77 30.90
C LEU A 17 -13.30 -6.75 32.07
N ASP A 18 -14.51 -7.25 32.27
CA ASP A 18 -14.84 -8.16 33.39
C ASP A 18 -14.19 -9.53 33.22
N LYS A 19 -14.23 -10.08 32.01
CA LYS A 19 -13.62 -11.37 31.64
C LYS A 19 -12.77 -11.19 30.39
N LEU A 20 -11.54 -11.69 30.42
CA LEU A 20 -10.68 -11.74 29.25
C LEU A 20 -11.26 -12.75 28.25
N PRO A 21 -11.50 -12.37 26.99
CA PRO A 21 -11.88 -13.31 25.94
C PRO A 21 -10.79 -14.35 25.68
N ASP A 22 -11.21 -15.50 25.16
CA ASP A 22 -10.32 -16.64 24.91
C ASP A 22 -9.56 -16.48 23.57
N THR A 23 -10.11 -15.71 22.63
CA THR A 23 -9.54 -15.46 21.30
C THR A 23 -9.33 -13.97 21.03
N ILE A 24 -8.44 -13.66 20.09
CA ILE A 24 -8.19 -12.27 19.63
C ILE A 24 -9.42 -11.74 18.90
N GLU A 25 -10.09 -12.59 18.12
CA GLU A 25 -11.30 -12.25 17.38
C GLU A 25 -12.43 -11.79 18.31
N ASP A 26 -12.73 -12.57 19.36
CA ASP A 26 -13.74 -12.20 20.36
C ASP A 26 -13.38 -10.90 21.09
N PHE A 27 -12.09 -10.68 21.34
CA PHE A 27 -11.60 -9.46 21.97
C PHE A 27 -11.75 -8.24 21.05
N CYS A 28 -11.41 -8.36 19.77
CA CYS A 28 -11.61 -7.33 18.78
C CYS A 28 -13.11 -6.99 18.63
N ASP A 29 -14.00 -7.98 18.60
CA ASP A 29 -15.44 -7.75 18.48
C ASP A 29 -16.06 -7.10 19.72
N PHE A 30 -15.58 -7.45 20.91
CA PHE A 30 -15.90 -6.71 22.14
C PHE A 30 -15.49 -5.23 22.02
N LEU A 31 -14.24 -4.97 21.64
CA LEU A 31 -13.74 -3.59 21.52
C LEU A 31 -14.51 -2.79 20.47
N LYS A 32 -14.83 -3.39 19.31
CA LYS A 32 -15.65 -2.73 18.29
C LYS A 32 -17.01 -2.32 18.83
N THR A 33 -17.68 -3.21 19.54
CA THR A 33 -19.02 -2.98 20.11
C THR A 33 -18.97 -1.87 21.17
N GLU A 34 -18.01 -1.95 22.10
CA GLU A 34 -17.88 -1.02 23.22
C GLU A 34 -17.46 0.39 22.76
N LEU A 35 -16.63 0.47 21.72
CA LEU A 35 -16.07 1.74 21.24
C LEU A 35 -16.82 2.34 20.05
N GLY A 36 -17.75 1.60 19.45
CA GLY A 36 -18.48 1.98 18.24
C GLY A 36 -17.60 1.99 16.98
N LEU A 37 -16.61 1.09 16.92
CA LEU A 37 -15.72 0.98 15.76
C LEU A 37 -16.39 0.13 14.67
N SER A 38 -16.07 0.44 13.42
CA SER A 38 -16.56 -0.25 12.23
C SER A 38 -15.38 -0.81 11.44
N GLY A 39 -15.53 -2.00 10.85
CA GLY A 39 -14.49 -2.62 10.03
C GLY A 39 -13.64 -3.65 10.78
N GLU A 40 -12.56 -4.07 10.15
CA GLU A 40 -11.52 -4.84 10.81
C GLU A 40 -10.57 -3.88 11.53
N ILE A 41 -10.12 -4.28 12.72
CA ILE A 41 -9.22 -3.46 13.54
C ILE A 41 -7.95 -4.25 13.84
N ILE A 42 -6.82 -3.57 13.80
CA ILE A 42 -5.56 -4.11 14.29
C ILE A 42 -5.30 -3.44 15.64
N ILE A 43 -5.15 -4.26 16.68
CA ILE A 43 -4.85 -3.76 18.01
C ILE A 43 -3.37 -3.94 18.29
N GLN A 44 -2.74 -2.86 18.76
CA GLN A 44 -1.40 -2.89 19.32
C GLN A 44 -1.46 -2.74 20.83
N HIS A 45 -0.55 -3.38 21.56
CA HIS A 45 -0.38 -3.18 23.00
C HIS A 45 0.99 -2.60 23.31
N GLN A 46 1.10 -1.87 24.42
CA GLN A 46 2.40 -1.47 24.95
C GLN A 46 3.03 -2.65 25.68
N ASP A 47 4.30 -2.93 25.38
CA ASP A 47 5.08 -3.93 26.08
C ASP A 47 6.06 -3.27 27.08
N PRO A 48 5.90 -3.51 28.40
CA PRO A 48 6.83 -3.01 29.42
C PRO A 48 8.27 -3.46 29.24
N ASP A 49 8.50 -4.65 28.66
CA ASP A 49 9.84 -5.22 28.48
C ASP A 49 10.59 -4.55 27.32
N PHE A 50 9.87 -3.84 26.43
CA PHE A 50 10.41 -3.12 25.28
C PHE A 50 10.16 -1.60 25.39
N ASN A 51 10.44 -1.02 26.57
CA ASN A 51 10.33 0.43 26.80
C ASN A 51 8.96 1.05 26.48
N MET A 52 7.87 0.28 26.61
CA MET A 52 6.49 0.70 26.30
C MET A 52 6.24 0.97 24.81
N GLU A 53 7.07 0.44 23.93
CA GLU A 53 6.80 0.42 22.49
C GLU A 53 5.57 -0.42 22.16
N LEU A 54 4.93 -0.09 21.02
CA LEU A 54 3.70 -0.72 20.57
C LEU A 54 4.00 -1.90 19.65
N TYR A 55 3.36 -3.03 19.93
CA TYR A 55 3.46 -4.25 19.12
C TYR A 55 2.08 -4.79 18.79
N ASN A 56 1.93 -5.40 17.62
CA ASN A 56 0.69 -6.05 17.23
C ASN A 56 0.35 -7.15 18.23
N LEU A 57 -0.87 -7.11 18.76
CA LEU A 57 -1.36 -8.12 19.69
C LEU A 57 -1.73 -9.38 18.90
N ASN A 58 -0.90 -10.42 19.03
CA ASN A 58 -1.12 -11.70 18.35
C ASN A 58 -1.62 -12.79 19.30
N SER A 59 -1.48 -12.60 20.62
CA SER A 59 -1.94 -13.54 21.65
C SER A 59 -2.54 -12.79 22.84
N MET A 60 -3.66 -13.30 23.36
CA MET A 60 -4.28 -12.77 24.59
C MET A 60 -3.37 -12.91 25.81
N LEU A 61 -2.35 -13.78 25.75
CA LEU A 61 -1.34 -13.96 26.81
C LEU A 61 -0.32 -12.82 26.86
N ASP A 62 -0.19 -12.02 25.79
CA ASP A 62 0.74 -10.89 25.74
C ASP A 62 0.21 -9.71 26.57
N LEU A 63 -1.09 -9.73 26.94
CA LEU A 63 -1.69 -8.70 27.77
C LEU A 63 -1.41 -8.93 29.27
N PRO A 64 -1.05 -7.87 30.02
CA PRO A 64 -0.95 -7.95 31.47
C PRO A 64 -2.31 -8.25 32.11
N ARG A 65 -2.30 -8.90 33.28
CA ARG A 65 -3.52 -9.33 33.98
C ARG A 65 -4.39 -8.16 34.48
N ASP A 66 -3.75 -7.09 34.92
CA ASP A 66 -4.45 -6.02 35.66
C ASP A 66 -4.86 -4.86 34.77
N LYS A 67 -3.92 -4.34 33.96
CA LYS A 67 -4.12 -3.19 33.09
C LYS A 67 -3.27 -3.26 31.82
N ALA A 68 -3.81 -2.78 30.72
CA ALA A 68 -3.08 -2.68 29.45
C ALA A 68 -3.36 -1.33 28.77
N THR A 69 -2.36 -0.82 28.06
CA THR A 69 -2.56 0.27 27.09
C THR A 69 -2.62 -0.36 25.71
N LEU A 70 -3.70 -0.08 24.99
CA LEU A 70 -3.94 -0.54 23.63
C LEU A 70 -4.03 0.67 22.70
N LYS A 71 -3.59 0.50 21.46
CA LYS A 71 -3.79 1.46 20.38
C LYS A 71 -4.55 0.75 19.26
N ASP A 72 -5.60 1.40 18.78
CA ASP A 72 -6.28 1.01 17.55
C ASP A 72 -5.47 1.54 16.37
N GLU A 73 -5.10 0.63 15.47
CA GLU A 73 -4.51 0.93 14.18
C GLU A 73 -5.54 0.49 13.12
N PRO A 74 -6.42 1.40 12.67
CA PRO A 74 -7.45 1.05 11.69
C PRO A 74 -6.81 0.73 10.34
N LEU A 75 -7.41 -0.20 9.60
CA LEU A 75 -7.03 -0.43 8.20
C LEU A 75 -7.17 0.85 7.39
N VAL A 76 -6.30 1.03 6.41
CA VAL A 76 -6.28 2.20 5.54
C VAL A 76 -7.60 2.31 4.77
N ALA A 77 -8.20 1.19 4.39
CA ALA A 77 -9.53 1.18 3.78
C ALA A 77 -10.59 1.86 4.67
N ASP A 78 -10.51 1.72 5.99
CA ASP A 78 -11.45 2.35 6.94
C ASP A 78 -11.11 3.82 7.21
N VAL A 79 -9.83 4.19 7.17
CA VAL A 79 -9.40 5.60 7.19
C VAL A 79 -9.93 6.33 5.95
N LEU A 80 -9.80 5.72 4.76
CA LEU A 80 -10.26 6.30 3.50
C LEU A 80 -11.77 6.51 3.44
N LYS A 81 -12.56 5.60 4.04
CA LYS A 81 -14.02 5.80 4.18
C LYS A 81 -14.35 7.08 4.96
N ARG A 82 -13.55 7.42 5.97
CA ARG A 82 -13.73 8.63 6.79
C ARG A 82 -13.22 9.89 6.08
N TRP A 83 -12.30 9.75 5.14
CA TRP A 83 -11.66 10.85 4.42
C TRP A 83 -11.77 10.68 2.89
N PRO A 84 -12.97 10.88 2.31
CA PRO A 84 -13.20 10.64 0.88
C PRO A 84 -12.35 11.51 -0.06
N ALA A 85 -11.83 12.64 0.45
CA ALA A 85 -10.94 13.50 -0.30
C ALA A 85 -9.63 12.79 -0.74
N LEU A 86 -9.24 11.74 -0.01
CA LEU A 86 -8.05 10.94 -0.33
C LEU A 86 -8.25 10.03 -1.54
N TYR A 87 -9.46 9.90 -2.10
CA TYR A 87 -9.70 9.17 -3.36
C TYR A 87 -9.36 9.99 -4.61
N PHE A 88 -9.19 11.31 -4.50
CA PHE A 88 -8.95 12.15 -5.65
C PHE A 88 -7.45 12.41 -5.82
N VAL A 89 -6.86 11.85 -6.88
CA VAL A 89 -5.45 12.06 -7.29
C VAL A 89 -5.04 13.53 -7.19
N ARG A 90 -5.88 14.44 -7.69
CA ARG A 90 -5.62 15.88 -7.63
C ARG A 90 -5.51 16.40 -6.19
N GLN A 91 -6.39 15.97 -5.28
CA GLN A 91 -6.36 16.43 -3.89
C GLN A 91 -5.14 15.87 -3.15
N LEU A 92 -4.76 14.62 -3.43
CA LEU A 92 -3.52 14.02 -2.94
C LEU A 92 -2.28 14.81 -3.40
N GLU A 93 -2.21 15.11 -4.70
CA GLU A 93 -1.12 15.91 -5.27
C GLU A 93 -1.01 17.29 -4.60
N TYR A 94 -2.14 17.97 -4.36
CA TYR A 94 -2.15 19.27 -3.67
C TYR A 94 -1.73 19.18 -2.21
N GLU A 95 -2.23 18.20 -1.46
CA GLU A 95 -1.88 18.04 -0.04
C GLU A 95 -0.40 17.69 0.13
N PHE A 96 0.14 16.82 -0.74
CA PHE A 96 1.56 16.51 -0.72
C PHE A 96 2.41 17.74 -1.03
N ALA A 97 2.08 18.49 -2.07
CA ALA A 97 2.79 19.73 -2.41
C ALA A 97 2.67 20.77 -1.30
N ARG A 98 1.52 20.84 -0.61
CA ARG A 98 1.32 21.73 0.54
C ARG A 98 2.20 21.36 1.73
N LEU A 99 2.35 20.07 2.03
CA LEU A 99 3.12 19.59 3.18
C LEU A 99 4.64 19.57 2.93
N THR A 100 5.06 19.19 1.72
CA THR A 100 6.48 18.94 1.41
C THR A 100 7.12 20.05 0.57
N ALA A 101 6.32 20.96 0.01
CA ALA A 101 6.73 21.92 -1.02
C ALA A 101 7.29 21.27 -2.31
N VAL A 102 7.06 19.97 -2.54
CA VAL A 102 7.55 19.22 -3.70
C VAL A 102 6.38 18.73 -4.54
N ASN A 103 6.44 18.94 -5.87
CA ASN A 103 5.57 18.27 -6.82
C ASN A 103 6.14 16.88 -7.11
N LEU A 104 5.72 15.86 -6.36
CA LEU A 104 6.28 14.50 -6.44
C LEU A 104 6.16 13.91 -7.84
N ARG A 105 4.99 14.06 -8.46
CA ARG A 105 4.72 13.50 -9.80
C ARG A 105 5.66 14.09 -10.83
N GLU A 106 5.73 15.42 -10.91
CA GLU A 106 6.61 16.10 -11.87
C GLU A 106 8.09 15.77 -11.61
N THR A 107 8.49 15.71 -10.34
CA THR A 107 9.86 15.36 -9.93
C THR A 107 10.22 13.93 -10.35
N LEU A 108 9.32 12.97 -10.11
CA LEU A 108 9.52 11.57 -10.49
C LEU A 108 9.62 11.43 -12.02
N ILE A 109 8.68 12.01 -12.76
CA ILE A 109 8.65 11.92 -14.23
C ILE A 109 9.90 12.57 -14.83
N THR A 110 10.29 13.75 -14.35
CA THR A 110 11.53 14.42 -14.78
C THR A 110 12.76 13.58 -14.48
N GLY A 111 12.81 12.93 -13.31
CA GLY A 111 13.87 12.01 -12.94
C GLY A 111 13.96 10.80 -13.86
N ILE A 112 12.83 10.17 -14.18
CA ILE A 112 12.76 9.05 -15.11
C ILE A 112 13.24 9.50 -16.51
N ASP A 113 12.71 10.61 -17.02
CA ASP A 113 13.06 11.12 -18.35
C ASP A 113 14.55 11.42 -18.48
N LYS A 114 15.15 12.00 -17.44
CA LYS A 114 16.59 12.30 -17.41
C LYS A 114 17.46 11.07 -17.61
N TYR A 115 17.04 9.90 -17.14
CA TYR A 115 17.83 8.67 -17.19
C TYR A 115 17.26 7.62 -18.15
N LEU A 116 16.16 7.93 -18.84
CA LEU A 116 15.35 6.97 -19.59
C LEU A 116 16.18 6.20 -20.62
N ASP A 117 16.81 6.92 -21.55
CA ASP A 117 17.55 6.29 -22.65
C ASP A 117 18.72 5.44 -22.14
N ARG A 118 19.44 5.93 -21.13
CA ARG A 118 20.58 5.21 -20.52
C ARG A 118 20.15 3.91 -19.85
N PHE A 119 19.03 3.90 -19.15
CA PHE A 119 18.50 2.66 -18.56
C PHE A 119 18.03 1.68 -19.63
N LEU A 120 17.36 2.16 -20.69
CA LEU A 120 16.93 1.30 -21.79
C LEU A 120 18.14 0.66 -22.51
N GLU A 121 19.24 1.39 -22.69
CA GLU A 121 20.51 0.82 -23.18
C GLU A 121 21.07 -0.25 -22.25
N LEU A 122 21.11 0.01 -20.94
CA LEU A 122 21.57 -0.95 -19.94
C LEU A 122 20.71 -2.22 -19.92
N PHE A 123 19.39 -2.08 -20.04
CA PHE A 123 18.47 -3.22 -20.11
C PHE A 123 18.76 -4.04 -21.37
N ARG A 124 18.96 -3.39 -22.53
CA ARG A 124 19.37 -4.07 -23.77
C ARG A 124 20.69 -4.82 -23.63
N ALA A 125 21.67 -4.25 -22.92
CA ALA A 125 22.94 -4.93 -22.64
C ALA A 125 22.78 -6.13 -21.68
N LYS A 126 21.70 -6.17 -20.90
CA LYS A 126 21.36 -7.24 -19.95
C LYS A 126 20.16 -8.10 -20.37
N ARG A 127 19.88 -8.19 -21.69
CA ARG A 127 18.79 -9.02 -22.29
C ARG A 127 18.76 -10.48 -21.83
N ALA A 128 19.84 -11.02 -21.28
CA ALA A 128 19.87 -12.38 -20.76
C ALA A 128 19.05 -12.58 -19.46
N ILE A 129 18.66 -11.50 -18.76
CA ILE A 129 17.80 -11.57 -17.58
C ILE A 129 16.36 -11.85 -18.05
N PRO A 130 15.71 -12.97 -17.66
CA PRO A 130 14.43 -13.39 -18.23
C PRO A 130 13.32 -12.32 -18.19
N GLY A 131 13.18 -11.62 -17.05
CA GLY A 131 12.20 -10.54 -16.90
C GLY A 131 12.45 -9.35 -17.84
N LEU A 132 13.71 -8.97 -18.02
CA LEU A 132 14.08 -7.93 -18.99
C LEU A 132 13.92 -8.38 -20.43
N SER A 133 14.18 -9.66 -20.74
CA SER A 133 14.03 -10.20 -22.10
C SER A 133 12.61 -9.96 -22.64
N SER A 134 11.59 -10.20 -21.81
CA SER A 134 10.19 -10.00 -22.17
C SER A 134 9.88 -8.52 -22.43
N LEU A 135 10.27 -7.63 -21.51
CA LEU A 135 10.04 -6.19 -21.60
C LEU A 135 10.74 -5.57 -22.81
N ILE A 136 11.98 -5.99 -23.09
CA ILE A 136 12.74 -5.49 -24.24
C ILE A 136 12.15 -5.98 -25.56
N ARG A 137 11.62 -7.20 -25.60
CA ARG A 137 10.90 -7.70 -26.78
C ARG A 137 9.65 -6.87 -27.06
N GLN A 138 8.88 -6.49 -26.02
CA GLN A 138 7.73 -5.59 -26.18
C GLN A 138 8.15 -4.21 -26.69
N LEU A 139 9.25 -3.68 -26.16
CA LEU A 139 9.84 -2.42 -26.62
C LEU A 139 10.30 -2.50 -28.08
N ASP A 140 10.89 -3.60 -28.55
CA ASP A 140 11.37 -3.68 -29.93
C ASP A 140 10.20 -3.89 -30.94
N ASN A 141 9.00 -4.28 -30.49
CA ASN A 141 7.85 -4.65 -31.34
C ASN A 141 6.77 -3.56 -31.52
N SER A 142 6.82 -2.43 -30.80
CA SER A 142 5.77 -1.41 -30.83
C SER A 142 6.28 -0.02 -31.25
N ASP A 143 5.34 0.87 -31.64
CA ASP A 143 5.65 2.28 -31.84
C ASP A 143 5.78 2.95 -30.45
N ASN A 144 7.03 3.04 -29.99
CA ASN A 144 7.33 3.26 -28.57
C ASN A 144 7.11 4.69 -28.11
N SER A 145 5.90 4.99 -27.62
CA SER A 145 5.60 6.25 -26.94
C SER A 145 6.51 6.45 -25.72
N THR A 146 6.77 7.72 -25.36
CA THR A 146 7.55 8.04 -24.14
C THR A 146 6.89 7.47 -22.88
N HIS A 147 5.55 7.46 -22.81
CA HIS A 147 4.82 6.86 -21.70
C HIS A 147 5.09 5.34 -21.58
N PHE A 148 5.06 4.63 -22.70
CA PHE A 148 5.37 3.21 -22.74
C PHE A 148 6.84 2.94 -22.33
N LYS A 149 7.78 3.74 -22.83
CA LYS A 149 9.20 3.65 -22.42
C LYS A 149 9.40 3.84 -20.92
N ARG A 150 8.70 4.81 -20.30
CA ARG A 150 8.74 5.04 -18.84
C ARG A 150 8.21 3.83 -18.08
N ALA A 151 7.11 3.23 -18.54
CA ALA A 151 6.54 2.01 -17.95
C ALA A 151 7.52 0.83 -18.03
N ILE A 152 8.14 0.60 -19.19
CA ILE A 152 9.19 -0.42 -19.38
C ILE A 152 10.39 -0.18 -18.45
N LEU A 153 10.81 1.08 -18.28
CA LEU A 153 11.87 1.42 -17.33
C LEU A 153 11.50 0.99 -15.91
N LEU A 154 10.33 1.42 -15.42
CA LEU A 154 9.89 1.15 -14.05
C LEU A 154 9.70 -0.35 -13.78
N LEU A 155 9.10 -1.09 -14.72
CA LEU A 155 8.95 -2.55 -14.60
C LEU A 155 10.28 -3.30 -14.75
N GLY A 156 11.24 -2.75 -15.49
CA GLY A 156 12.54 -3.38 -15.70
C GLY A 156 13.52 -3.19 -14.53
N LEU A 157 13.37 -2.11 -13.75
CA LEU A 157 14.26 -1.81 -12.63
C LEU A 157 14.40 -2.97 -11.63
N PRO A 158 13.32 -3.58 -11.11
CA PRO A 158 13.43 -4.73 -10.20
C PRO A 158 14.25 -5.88 -10.80
N HIS A 159 14.00 -6.24 -12.05
CA HIS A 159 14.74 -7.30 -12.73
C HIS A 159 16.23 -6.95 -12.91
N PHE A 160 16.53 -5.69 -13.21
CA PHE A 160 17.91 -5.22 -13.37
C PHE A 160 18.68 -5.19 -12.04
N LEU A 161 18.03 -4.76 -10.96
CA LEU A 161 18.59 -4.69 -9.61
C LEU A 161 18.59 -6.05 -8.88
N ARG A 162 17.86 -7.03 -9.43
CA ARG A 162 17.61 -8.36 -8.84
C ARG A 162 16.75 -8.31 -7.57
N ASP A 163 15.85 -7.34 -7.51
CA ASP A 163 14.84 -7.23 -6.46
C ASP A 163 13.61 -8.05 -6.84
N ASP A 164 12.99 -8.68 -5.83
CA ASP A 164 11.69 -9.31 -5.97
C ASP A 164 10.59 -8.29 -5.68
N CYS A 165 9.85 -7.91 -6.73
CA CYS A 165 8.69 -7.02 -6.62
C CYS A 165 7.37 -7.76 -6.84
N SER A 166 7.33 -9.09 -6.80
CA SER A 166 6.10 -9.87 -7.01
C SER A 166 5.00 -9.56 -5.99
N SER A 167 5.37 -9.13 -4.78
CA SER A 167 4.43 -8.67 -3.75
C SER A 167 3.95 -7.23 -3.96
N PHE A 168 4.66 -6.43 -4.77
CA PHE A 168 4.38 -5.01 -4.99
C PHE A 168 3.73 -4.75 -6.35
N VAL A 169 4.13 -5.42 -7.44
CA VAL A 169 3.47 -5.30 -8.75
C VAL A 169 2.79 -6.61 -9.08
N LYS A 170 1.46 -6.59 -9.15
CA LYS A 170 0.65 -7.74 -9.58
C LYS A 170 -0.03 -7.42 -10.90
N THR A 171 0.09 -8.31 -11.87
CA THR A 171 -0.62 -8.22 -13.15
C THR A 171 -1.77 -9.23 -13.15
N VAL A 172 -2.93 -8.80 -13.62
CA VAL A 172 -4.18 -9.57 -13.63
C VAL A 172 -4.91 -9.33 -14.95
N GLU A 173 -5.64 -10.33 -15.43
CA GLU A 173 -6.45 -10.22 -16.64
C GLU A 173 -7.85 -9.71 -16.30
N ALA A 174 -8.48 -8.99 -17.23
CA ALA A 174 -9.85 -8.48 -17.06
C ALA A 174 -10.91 -9.58 -16.87
N THR A 175 -10.57 -10.83 -17.19
CA THR A 175 -11.43 -12.01 -16.98
C THR A 175 -11.30 -12.65 -15.60
N ASP A 176 -10.32 -12.23 -14.79
CA ASP A 176 -10.07 -12.79 -13.47
C ASP A 176 -11.18 -12.40 -12.46
N ASP A 177 -11.37 -13.21 -11.42
CA ASP A 177 -12.32 -12.91 -10.35
C ASP A 177 -11.84 -11.71 -9.52
N GLU A 178 -12.66 -10.65 -9.47
CA GLU A 178 -12.33 -9.37 -8.81
C GLU A 178 -11.83 -9.53 -7.37
N LYS A 179 -12.41 -10.47 -6.60
CA LYS A 179 -12.07 -10.69 -5.20
C LYS A 179 -10.70 -11.34 -5.02
N SER A 180 -10.17 -11.98 -6.07
CA SER A 180 -8.85 -12.62 -6.06
C SER A 180 -7.72 -11.69 -6.52
N MET A 181 -8.05 -10.60 -7.21
CA MET A 181 -7.08 -9.71 -7.85
C MET A 181 -6.17 -9.02 -6.82
N THR A 182 -6.71 -8.54 -5.71
CA THR A 182 -5.95 -7.79 -4.70
C THR A 182 -5.35 -8.67 -3.60
N LYS A 183 -5.75 -9.94 -3.52
CA LYS A 183 -5.34 -10.86 -2.46
C LYS A 183 -3.82 -10.95 -2.33
N GLY A 184 -3.31 -10.83 -1.11
CA GLY A 184 -1.90 -10.87 -0.75
C GLY A 184 -1.12 -9.57 -0.97
N ILE A 185 -1.69 -8.54 -1.60
CA ILE A 185 -1.01 -7.26 -1.81
C ILE A 185 -1.15 -6.42 -0.54
N LYS A 186 -0.04 -6.19 0.17
CA LYS A 186 -0.01 -5.28 1.32
C LYS A 186 0.07 -3.82 0.88
N VAL A 187 1.03 -3.48 0.02
CA VAL A 187 1.13 -2.18 -0.65
C VAL A 187 1.62 -2.47 -2.06
N GLY A 188 0.96 -1.93 -3.08
CA GLY A 188 1.40 -2.22 -4.43
C GLY A 188 0.54 -1.64 -5.55
N LEU A 189 0.94 -2.00 -6.77
CA LEU A 189 0.24 -1.72 -8.00
C LEU A 189 -0.46 -2.97 -8.51
N LEU A 190 -1.71 -2.79 -8.93
CA LEU A 190 -2.48 -3.77 -9.68
C LEU A 190 -2.56 -3.30 -11.14
N ILE A 191 -1.97 -4.06 -12.05
CA ILE A 191 -1.98 -3.78 -13.49
C ILE A 191 -3.06 -4.66 -14.12
N LEU A 192 -4.10 -4.02 -14.64
CA LEU A 192 -5.18 -4.70 -15.35
C LEU A 192 -4.83 -4.79 -16.84
N LYS A 193 -4.90 -6.00 -17.38
CA LYS A 193 -4.63 -6.26 -18.80
C LYS A 193 -5.81 -6.90 -19.51
N ASP A 194 -5.84 -6.70 -20.82
CA ASP A 194 -6.57 -7.53 -21.76
C ASP A 194 -5.57 -7.99 -22.82
N GLY A 195 -5.02 -9.19 -22.60
CA GLY A 195 -3.92 -9.70 -23.39
C GLY A 195 -2.61 -8.95 -23.14
N GLU A 196 -2.04 -8.32 -24.18
CA GLU A 196 -0.78 -7.56 -24.03
C GLU A 196 -1.00 -6.10 -23.60
N ASP A 197 -2.21 -5.58 -23.78
CA ASP A 197 -2.55 -4.18 -23.54
C ASP A 197 -2.88 -3.93 -22.07
N ILE A 198 -2.34 -2.82 -21.53
CA ILE A 198 -2.68 -2.34 -20.19
C ILE A 198 -3.95 -1.50 -20.32
N ILE A 199 -5.02 -1.93 -19.63
CA ILE A 199 -6.28 -1.21 -19.56
C ILE A 199 -6.20 -0.11 -18.50
N ASP A 200 -5.77 -0.47 -17.30
CA ASP A 200 -5.67 0.44 -16.17
C ASP A 200 -4.60 -0.01 -15.18
N VAL A 201 -4.18 0.92 -14.33
CA VAL A 201 -3.32 0.66 -13.19
C VAL A 201 -3.97 1.24 -11.94
N SER A 202 -4.02 0.45 -10.88
CA SER A 202 -4.61 0.82 -9.60
C SER A 202 -3.58 0.71 -8.48
N VAL A 203 -3.73 1.53 -7.43
CA VAL A 203 -2.95 1.39 -6.19
C VAL A 203 -3.77 0.56 -5.20
N VAL A 204 -3.14 -0.46 -4.65
CA VAL A 204 -3.72 -1.38 -3.67
C VAL A 204 -2.99 -1.24 -2.35
N LEU A 205 -3.76 -1.17 -1.27
CA LEU A 205 -3.28 -1.13 0.10
C LEU A 205 -4.16 -2.04 0.93
N GLU A 206 -3.52 -2.96 1.66
CA GLU A 206 -4.20 -3.95 2.51
C GLU A 206 -5.29 -4.71 1.75
N GLU A 207 -4.93 -5.24 0.58
CA GLU A 207 -5.83 -5.98 -0.32
C GLU A 207 -7.06 -5.17 -0.79
N SER A 208 -7.07 -3.86 -0.60
CA SER A 208 -8.13 -2.94 -1.03
C SER A 208 -7.63 -2.00 -2.12
N VAL A 209 -8.38 -1.85 -3.21
CA VAL A 209 -8.08 -0.82 -4.22
C VAL A 209 -8.41 0.55 -3.64
N ILE A 210 -7.39 1.38 -3.48
CA ILE A 210 -7.53 2.73 -2.89
C ILE A 210 -7.53 3.84 -3.94
N LEU A 211 -6.87 3.62 -5.07
CA LEU A 211 -6.89 4.50 -6.24
C LEU A 211 -7.00 3.65 -7.49
N LYS A 212 -7.84 4.10 -8.43
CA LYS A 212 -8.15 3.43 -9.69
C LYS A 212 -8.17 4.43 -10.84
N ASP A 213 -8.31 3.94 -12.06
CA ASP A 213 -8.41 4.77 -13.26
C ASP A 213 -7.17 5.68 -13.43
N LEU A 214 -5.99 5.20 -13.02
CA LEU A 214 -4.74 5.96 -13.09
C LEU A 214 -4.11 5.91 -14.49
N GLY A 215 -4.53 4.93 -15.30
CA GLY A 215 -4.19 4.79 -16.72
C GLY A 215 -2.77 4.29 -17.00
N ASP A 216 -1.75 4.77 -16.29
CA ASP A 216 -0.36 4.35 -16.53
C ASP A 216 0.47 4.08 -15.27
N ILE A 217 1.51 3.25 -15.44
CA ILE A 217 2.41 2.81 -14.37
C ILE A 217 3.18 3.98 -13.74
N PRO A 218 3.76 4.94 -14.50
CA PRO A 218 4.43 6.09 -13.89
C PRO A 218 3.52 6.92 -12.98
N THR A 219 2.28 7.17 -13.39
CA THR A 219 1.29 7.88 -12.59
C THR A 219 0.95 7.08 -11.34
N ALA A 220 0.68 5.78 -11.47
CA ALA A 220 0.37 4.93 -10.34
C ALA A 220 1.53 4.80 -9.33
N MET A 221 2.78 4.69 -9.81
CA MET A 221 3.97 4.71 -8.96
C MET A 221 4.10 6.02 -8.16
N ALA A 222 3.84 7.16 -8.80
CA ALA A 222 3.85 8.46 -8.13
C ALA A 222 2.79 8.53 -7.01
N GLN A 223 1.59 8.01 -7.29
CA GLN A 223 0.51 7.97 -6.29
C GLN A 223 0.81 6.99 -5.15
N CYS A 224 1.35 5.80 -5.46
CA CYS A 224 1.71 4.81 -4.45
C CYS A 224 2.81 5.33 -3.50
N SER A 225 3.77 6.09 -4.03
CA SER A 225 4.85 6.72 -3.25
C SER A 225 4.34 7.70 -2.20
N TRP A 226 3.12 8.25 -2.35
CA TRP A 226 2.49 9.11 -1.36
C TRP A 226 2.15 8.35 -0.08
N GLY A 227 1.58 7.14 -0.20
CA GLY A 227 1.15 6.33 0.95
C GLY A 227 2.28 5.97 1.92
N PHE A 228 3.54 6.00 1.47
CA PHE A 228 4.71 5.75 2.31
C PHE A 228 5.14 6.95 3.18
N PHE A 229 4.68 8.18 2.90
CA PHE A 229 5.06 9.38 3.67
C PHE A 229 4.04 9.79 4.75
N THR A 230 2.87 9.15 4.76
CA THR A 230 1.75 9.53 5.64
C THR A 230 1.32 8.42 6.61
N VAL A 231 2.01 7.28 6.63
CA VAL A 231 1.78 6.18 7.58
C VAL A 231 3.02 5.99 8.44
#